data_AF-A0AAU6WTD5-F1
#
_entry.id   AF-A0AAU6WTD5-F1
#
_cell.length_a   1.000
_cell.length_b   1.000
_cell.length_c   1.000
_cell.angle_alpha   90.00
_cell.angle_beta   90.00
_cell.angle_gamma   90.00
#
_symmetry.space_group_name_H-M   'P 1'
#
loop_
_entity.id
_entity.type
_entity.pdbx_description
1 polymer ?
#
loop_
_entity_poly.entity_id
_entity_poly.type
_entity_poly.pdbx_seq_one_letter_code
_entity_poly.pdbx_strand_id
1 'polypeptide(L)'
;MAQHRTGNPRPGETRAKYILGRSCSYSIAGVSLFYQTTLSYRRNKADMLVLKTGNETKTYRLADGSTVTMQPYSKLVMDPNRFGKNERPVEFEGKAFFSIAKDKARPFRIDAHGFKVQVLGTQFLLDQQSADKSVVLKEGKVKIEQKGKITYLLQGETWVNDISGMEHHYYSPSKVKTFAFDGQDYEEVIRLLEETYHVQIQYPDQYRKQKIQGSFTGNLKEVIAIVSYPFNLKAVNSNDQHIILK
;
A
#
# COMPACT_ATOMS: atom_id res chain seq x y z
N MET A 1 87.57 23.49 52.74
CA MET A 1 88.64 23.72 51.75
C MET A 1 88.37 22.85 50.54
N ALA A 2 88.03 23.49 49.42
CA ALA A 2 87.77 22.86 48.15
C ALA A 2 89.07 22.45 47.47
N GLN A 3 89.13 21.26 46.86
CA GLN A 3 89.92 21.05 45.65
C GLN A 3 89.18 20.08 44.72
N HIS A 4 88.80 20.64 43.57
CA HIS A 4 88.33 19.97 42.38
C HIS A 4 89.37 18.95 41.87
N ARG A 5 88.92 17.75 41.50
CA ARG A 5 89.61 16.92 40.50
C ARG A 5 88.68 16.67 39.32
N THR A 6 89.13 17.18 38.20
CA THR A 6 88.61 17.02 36.84
C THR A 6 88.87 15.60 36.32
N GLY A 7 87.88 15.00 35.67
CA GLY A 7 88.05 13.77 34.91
C GLY A 7 86.83 13.48 34.03
N ASN A 8 86.92 13.89 32.77
CA ASN A 8 86.20 13.31 31.63
C ASN A 8 87.26 13.20 30.50
N PRO A 9 87.20 12.29 29.50
CA PRO A 9 86.00 11.69 28.91
C PRO A 9 86.10 10.20 28.49
N ARG A 10 84.97 9.60 28.05
CA ARG A 10 84.76 9.12 26.66
C ARG A 10 83.37 8.50 26.42
N PRO A 11 82.89 8.50 25.16
CA PRO A 11 81.48 8.32 24.80
C PRO A 11 81.15 6.88 24.39
N GLY A 12 79.90 6.48 24.56
CA GLY A 12 79.41 5.20 24.03
C GLY A 12 77.94 4.92 24.36
N GLU A 13 77.11 5.06 23.34
CA GLU A 13 75.92 4.24 23.05
C GLU A 13 74.59 4.44 23.83
N THR A 14 73.67 5.14 23.14
CA THR A 14 72.31 4.72 22.76
C THR A 14 71.45 3.86 23.71
N ARG A 15 70.31 4.41 24.18
CA ARG A 15 68.92 4.05 23.78
C ARG A 15 67.88 4.46 24.85
N ALA A 16 66.81 5.10 24.38
CA ALA A 16 65.61 5.43 25.13
C ALA A 16 64.80 4.19 25.56
N LYS A 17 64.14 4.22 26.74
CA LYS A 17 62.99 3.33 27.05
C LYS A 17 61.98 3.90 28.08
N TYR A 18 60.77 4.13 27.55
CA TYR A 18 59.39 3.88 28.05
C TYR A 18 58.82 4.53 29.32
N ILE A 19 57.89 5.46 29.09
CA ILE A 19 56.76 5.79 29.97
C ILE A 19 55.75 4.62 29.86
N LEU A 20 55.45 3.97 30.98
CA LEU A 20 54.45 2.91 31.08
C LEU A 20 53.29 3.41 31.93
N GLY A 21 52.07 3.19 31.43
CA GLY A 21 50.87 3.20 32.27
C GLY A 21 49.82 4.20 31.83
N ARG A 22 48.95 3.78 30.89
CA ARG A 22 47.52 4.16 30.76
C ARG A 22 46.93 3.59 29.45
N SER A 23 46.77 2.27 29.35
CA SER A 23 46.22 1.69 28.11
C SER A 23 45.26 0.50 28.29
N CYS A 24 44.96 0.04 29.50
CA CYS A 24 44.04 -1.10 29.67
C CYS A 24 42.59 -0.75 30.03
N SER A 25 42.27 0.50 30.38
CA SER A 25 40.89 0.88 30.74
C SER A 25 40.00 1.16 29.52
N TYR A 26 40.56 1.58 28.40
CA TYR A 26 39.80 1.95 27.20
C TYR A 26 39.38 0.74 26.35
N SER A 27 40.12 -0.37 26.42
CA SER A 27 39.83 -1.57 25.64
C SER A 27 38.61 -2.32 26.17
N ILE A 28 38.42 -2.42 27.49
CA ILE A 28 37.24 -3.09 28.08
C ILE A 28 35.96 -2.28 27.84
N ALA A 29 36.03 -0.96 27.97
CA ALA A 29 34.91 -0.07 27.68
C ALA A 29 34.53 -0.12 26.19
N GLY A 30 35.50 -0.11 25.28
CA GLY A 30 35.27 -0.23 23.84
C GLY A 30 34.69 -1.60 23.43
N VAL A 31 35.14 -2.69 24.05
CA VAL A 31 34.56 -4.03 23.83
C VAL A 31 33.16 -4.10 24.43
N SER A 32 32.89 -3.54 25.61
CA SER A 32 31.53 -3.48 26.17
C SER A 32 30.60 -2.60 25.33
N LEU A 33 31.06 -1.45 24.83
CA LEU A 33 30.30 -0.58 23.94
C LEU A 33 30.06 -1.25 22.57
N PHE A 34 31.03 -2.02 22.07
CA PHE A 34 30.90 -2.81 20.85
C PHE A 34 29.98 -4.02 21.05
N TYR A 35 30.03 -4.70 22.20
CA TYR A 35 29.09 -5.76 22.57
C TYR A 35 27.69 -5.19 22.80
N GLN A 36 27.55 -4.04 23.45
CA GLN A 36 26.27 -3.37 23.61
C GLN A 36 25.71 -2.91 22.28
N THR A 37 26.52 -2.29 21.40
CA THR A 37 26.06 -1.89 20.06
C THR A 37 25.79 -3.07 19.15
N THR A 38 26.56 -4.16 19.20
CA THR A 38 26.28 -5.40 18.45
C THR A 38 25.09 -6.18 19.01
N LEU A 39 24.88 -6.17 20.34
CA LEU A 39 23.65 -6.67 20.98
C LEU A 39 22.45 -5.80 20.60
N SER A 40 22.57 -4.48 20.61
CA SER A 40 21.54 -3.53 20.13
C SER A 40 21.27 -3.66 18.63
N TYR A 41 22.30 -3.94 17.82
CA TYR A 41 22.18 -4.19 16.39
C TYR A 41 21.52 -5.56 16.11
N ARG A 42 21.86 -6.60 16.88
CA ARG A 42 21.13 -7.89 16.86
C ARG A 42 19.70 -7.76 17.40
N ARG A 43 19.45 -6.87 18.36
CA ARG A 43 18.13 -6.62 18.97
C ARG A 43 17.17 -5.86 18.05
N ASN A 44 17.67 -5.18 17.01
CA ASN A 44 16.84 -4.52 16.00
C ASN A 44 16.32 -5.45 14.90
N LYS A 45 16.76 -6.72 14.86
CA LYS A 45 16.05 -7.78 14.14
C LYS A 45 15.09 -8.47 15.10
N ALA A 46 14.20 -7.66 15.69
CA ALA A 46 13.12 -8.12 16.55
C ALA A 46 12.31 -9.22 15.84
N ASP A 47 11.78 -10.18 16.60
CA ASP A 47 11.03 -11.34 16.10
C ASP A 47 9.84 -10.90 15.23
N MET A 48 10.08 -10.74 13.93
CA MET A 48 9.04 -10.45 12.96
C MET A 48 8.11 -11.66 12.89
N LEU A 49 6.81 -11.44 13.07
CA LEU A 49 5.81 -12.46 12.80
C LEU A 49 5.57 -12.51 11.30
N VAL A 50 5.79 -13.70 10.72
CA VAL A 50 5.64 -13.97 9.29
C VAL A 50 4.53 -14.99 9.10
N LEU A 51 3.43 -14.57 8.48
CA LEU A 51 2.32 -15.42 8.08
C LEU A 51 2.44 -15.71 6.58
N LYS A 52 2.36 -16.97 6.17
CA LYS A 52 2.51 -17.38 4.77
C LYS A 52 1.46 -18.43 4.40
N THR A 53 1.07 -18.43 3.14
CA THR A 53 0.28 -19.49 2.53
C THR A 53 1.11 -20.26 1.51
N GLY A 54 0.94 -21.58 1.48
CA GLY A 54 1.42 -22.43 0.40
C GLY A 54 0.36 -22.46 -0.71
N ASN A 55 -0.10 -23.66 -1.04
CA ASN A 55 -1.05 -23.88 -2.15
C ASN A 55 -2.52 -23.69 -1.73
N GLU A 56 -2.77 -23.33 -0.47
CA GLU A 56 -4.11 -23.25 0.11
C GLU A 56 -4.41 -21.83 0.62
N THR A 57 -5.68 -21.46 0.54
CA THR A 57 -6.19 -20.25 1.19
C THR A 57 -6.22 -20.45 2.71
N LYS A 58 -5.73 -19.48 3.49
CA LYS A 58 -5.80 -19.51 4.95
C LYS A 58 -6.32 -18.19 5.50
N THR A 59 -7.11 -18.27 6.57
CA THR A 59 -7.59 -17.09 7.30
C THR A 59 -6.82 -16.97 8.61
N TYR A 60 -6.20 -15.80 8.82
CA TYR A 60 -5.48 -15.46 10.03
C TYR A 60 -6.25 -14.42 10.82
N ARG A 61 -6.36 -14.61 12.14
CA ARG A 61 -6.87 -13.60 13.06
C ARG A 61 -5.71 -12.90 13.74
N LEU A 62 -5.68 -11.58 13.65
CA LEU A 62 -4.64 -10.74 14.23
C LEU A 62 -4.99 -10.35 15.67
N ALA A 63 -4.00 -9.86 16.42
CA ALA A 63 -4.16 -9.52 17.83
C ALA A 63 -5.13 -8.35 18.10
N ASP A 64 -5.40 -7.50 17.11
CA ASP A 64 -6.39 -6.41 17.18
C ASP A 64 -7.82 -6.84 16.84
N GLY A 65 -8.04 -8.14 16.57
CA GLY A 65 -9.32 -8.69 16.16
C GLY A 65 -9.59 -8.62 14.66
N SER A 66 -8.68 -8.05 13.86
CA SER A 66 -8.77 -8.09 12.40
C SER A 66 -8.61 -9.51 11.86
N THR A 67 -9.20 -9.79 10.70
CA THR A 67 -9.00 -11.03 9.97
C THR A 67 -8.42 -10.78 8.57
N VAL A 68 -7.52 -11.66 8.14
CA VAL A 68 -6.89 -11.62 6.83
C VAL A 68 -7.02 -12.98 6.19
N THR A 69 -7.82 -13.09 5.14
CA THR A 69 -7.97 -14.30 4.33
C THR A 69 -7.01 -14.21 3.16
N MET A 70 -5.88 -14.91 3.29
CA MET A 70 -4.78 -14.93 2.34
C MET A 70 -4.98 -16.05 1.32
N GLN A 71 -4.95 -15.71 0.04
CA GLN A 71 -4.93 -16.66 -1.07
C GLN A 71 -3.58 -17.41 -1.11
N PRO A 72 -3.45 -18.48 -1.90
CA PRO A 72 -2.19 -19.20 -2.07
C PRO A 72 -1.00 -18.28 -2.38
N TYR A 73 0.19 -18.66 -1.94
CA TYR A 73 1.45 -17.94 -2.20
C TYR A 73 1.44 -16.46 -1.79
N SER A 74 0.79 -16.16 -0.67
CA SER A 74 0.76 -14.83 -0.07
C SER A 74 1.57 -14.81 1.22
N LYS A 75 2.07 -13.62 1.58
CA LYS A 75 2.89 -13.38 2.76
C LYS A 75 2.47 -12.08 3.44
N LEU A 76 2.28 -12.15 4.75
CA LEU A 76 2.10 -10.99 5.62
C LEU A 76 3.22 -10.98 6.67
N VAL A 77 3.86 -9.83 6.85
CA VAL A 77 4.95 -9.66 7.81
C VAL A 77 4.62 -8.49 8.73
N MET A 78 4.81 -8.65 10.04
CA MET A 78 4.59 -7.59 11.02
C MET A 78 5.50 -7.72 12.23
N ASP A 79 5.77 -6.60 12.90
CA ASP A 79 6.45 -6.57 14.20
C ASP A 79 5.40 -6.59 15.33
N PRO A 80 5.26 -7.69 16.09
CA PRO A 80 4.31 -7.80 17.18
C PRO A 80 4.53 -6.75 18.29
N ASN A 81 5.74 -6.22 18.43
CA ASN A 81 6.05 -5.20 19.43
C ASN A 81 5.63 -3.79 19.00
N ARG A 82 5.39 -3.56 17.70
CA ARG A 82 4.92 -2.27 17.16
C ARG A 82 3.42 -2.30 16.86
N PHE A 83 2.92 -3.44 16.39
CA PHE A 83 1.53 -3.61 16.01
C PHE A 83 0.58 -3.35 17.19
N GLY A 84 -0.36 -2.43 17.01
CA GLY A 84 -1.37 -2.10 18.01
C GLY A 84 -0.95 -1.10 19.08
N LYS A 85 0.28 -0.54 19.02
CA LYS A 85 0.69 0.59 19.88
C LYS A 85 0.07 1.91 19.43
N ASN A 86 0.68 2.57 18.45
CA ASN A 86 0.18 3.82 17.87
C ASN A 86 -0.43 3.60 16.48
N GLU A 87 -0.11 2.46 15.87
CA GLU A 87 -0.56 2.06 14.54
C GLU A 87 -0.47 0.53 14.42
N ARG A 88 -0.97 0.00 13.30
CA ARG A 88 -0.99 -1.43 12.99
C ARG A 88 -0.30 -1.64 11.64
N PRO A 89 1.04 -1.59 11.58
CA PRO A 89 1.79 -1.68 10.34
C PRO A 89 2.04 -3.15 9.97
N VAL A 90 1.83 -3.47 8.71
CA VAL A 90 2.14 -4.77 8.12
C VAL A 90 2.77 -4.56 6.73
N GLU A 91 3.63 -5.48 6.32
CA GLU A 91 4.04 -5.64 4.93
C GLU A 91 3.24 -6.78 4.32
N PHE A 92 2.78 -6.61 3.08
CA PHE A 92 1.98 -7.62 2.40
C PHE A 92 2.42 -7.82 0.95
N GLU A 93 2.48 -9.09 0.58
CA GLU A 93 2.75 -9.57 -0.77
C GLU A 93 1.77 -10.71 -1.10
N GLY A 94 1.07 -10.61 -2.23
CA GLY A 94 0.17 -11.64 -2.74
C GLY A 94 -1.25 -11.14 -2.93
N LYS A 95 -2.24 -11.96 -2.59
CA LYS A 95 -3.66 -11.62 -2.69
C LYS A 95 -4.37 -11.97 -1.40
N ALA A 96 -5.10 -11.01 -0.82
CA ALA A 96 -5.85 -11.26 0.40
C ALA A 96 -7.07 -10.36 0.53
N PHE A 97 -8.11 -10.93 1.13
CA PHE A 97 -9.24 -10.17 1.65
C PHE A 97 -8.95 -9.77 3.10
N PHE A 98 -8.99 -8.47 3.36
CA PHE A 98 -8.76 -7.87 4.67
C PHE A 98 -10.09 -7.44 5.26
N SER A 99 -10.41 -7.92 6.46
CA SER A 99 -11.50 -7.43 7.29
C SER A 99 -10.90 -6.83 8.55
N ILE A 100 -10.63 -5.52 8.48
CA ILE A 100 -9.89 -4.80 9.52
C ILE A 100 -10.83 -4.29 10.61
N ALA A 101 -10.49 -4.59 11.86
CA ALA A 101 -11.22 -4.09 13.03
C ALA A 101 -11.21 -2.56 13.07
N LYS A 102 -12.36 -1.97 13.44
CA LYS A 102 -12.54 -0.53 13.55
C LYS A 102 -11.70 0.03 14.71
N ASP A 103 -10.72 0.86 14.36
CA ASP A 103 -9.88 1.60 15.29
C ASP A 103 -9.33 2.85 14.57
N LYS A 104 -9.88 4.01 14.91
CA LYS A 104 -9.49 5.31 14.34
C LYS A 104 -8.22 5.87 14.97
N ALA A 105 -7.91 5.49 16.21
CA ALA A 105 -6.76 6.00 16.93
C ALA A 105 -5.46 5.34 16.45
N ARG A 106 -5.56 4.08 15.99
CA ARG A 106 -4.43 3.28 15.52
C ARG A 106 -4.68 2.82 14.08
N PRO A 107 -4.28 3.58 13.06
CA PRO A 107 -4.49 3.21 11.66
C PRO A 107 -3.83 1.87 11.31
N PHE A 108 -4.50 1.07 10.47
CA PHE A 108 -3.91 -0.11 9.85
C PHE A 108 -3.21 0.30 8.57
N ARG A 109 -1.92 -0.01 8.45
CA ARG A 109 -1.07 0.41 7.34
C ARG A 109 -0.46 -0.82 6.68
N ILE A 110 -0.70 -0.98 5.39
CA ILE A 110 -0.10 -2.03 4.58
C ILE A 110 0.94 -1.38 3.68
N ASP A 111 2.19 -1.83 3.77
CA ASP A 111 3.17 -1.65 2.71
C ASP A 111 2.99 -2.77 1.68
N ALA A 112 2.60 -2.41 0.47
CA ALA A 112 2.29 -3.31 -0.63
C ALA A 112 3.36 -3.25 -1.74
N HIS A 113 4.61 -2.94 -1.39
CA HIS A 113 5.76 -2.94 -2.31
C HIS A 113 5.50 -2.14 -3.59
N GLY A 114 5.39 -0.81 -3.44
CA GLY A 114 5.18 0.15 -4.52
C GLY A 114 4.01 1.11 -4.28
N PHE A 115 3.12 0.76 -3.35
CA PHE A 115 2.08 1.65 -2.83
C PHE A 115 1.77 1.29 -1.38
N LYS A 116 1.12 2.21 -0.67
CA LYS A 116 0.70 2.02 0.72
C LYS A 116 -0.81 2.10 0.81
N VAL A 117 -1.40 1.23 1.62
CA VAL A 117 -2.82 1.25 1.95
C VAL A 117 -2.99 1.60 3.42
N GLN A 118 -3.83 2.57 3.72
CA GLN A 118 -4.19 2.95 5.09
C GLN A 118 -5.71 2.87 5.26
N VAL A 119 -6.12 2.19 6.34
CA VAL A 119 -7.53 2.04 6.72
C VAL A 119 -7.72 2.20 8.22
N LEU A 120 -8.95 2.49 8.64
CA LEU A 120 -9.33 2.64 10.05
C LEU A 120 -10.32 1.57 10.51
N GLY A 121 -10.78 0.68 9.63
CA GLY A 121 -11.83 -0.28 9.90
C GLY A 121 -12.67 -0.51 8.66
N THR A 122 -12.21 -1.42 7.81
CA THR A 122 -12.54 -1.47 6.39
C THR A 122 -12.47 -2.92 5.93
N GLN A 123 -13.37 -3.29 5.01
CA GLN A 123 -13.33 -4.56 4.29
C GLN A 123 -12.90 -4.32 2.84
N PHE A 124 -11.81 -4.94 2.40
CA PHE A 124 -11.29 -4.74 1.06
C PHE A 124 -10.47 -5.93 0.57
N LEU A 125 -10.41 -6.11 -0.74
CA LEU A 125 -9.49 -7.03 -1.41
C LEU A 125 -8.24 -6.24 -1.83
N LEU A 126 -7.07 -6.80 -1.60
CA LEU A 126 -5.79 -6.35 -2.15
C LEU A 126 -5.23 -7.48 -3.01
N ASP A 127 -4.95 -7.19 -4.27
CA ASP A 127 -4.40 -8.13 -5.24
C ASP A 127 -3.10 -7.57 -5.83
N GLN A 128 -2.00 -8.29 -5.64
CA GLN A 128 -0.70 -8.03 -6.27
C GLN A 128 -0.23 -9.20 -7.13
N GLN A 129 -1.05 -10.25 -7.29
CA GLN A 129 -0.72 -11.46 -8.06
C GLN A 129 -1.16 -11.36 -9.51
N SER A 130 -2.23 -10.62 -9.77
CA SER A 130 -2.62 -10.24 -11.13
C SER A 130 -1.57 -9.32 -11.77
N ALA A 131 -1.58 -9.26 -13.12
CA ALA A 131 -0.75 -8.35 -13.90
C ALA A 131 -0.90 -6.90 -13.41
N ASP A 132 -2.15 -6.47 -13.22
CA ASP A 132 -2.47 -5.19 -12.61
C ASP A 132 -2.69 -5.38 -11.10
N LYS A 133 -2.08 -4.50 -10.31
CA LYS A 133 -2.28 -4.48 -8.85
C LYS A 133 -3.56 -3.74 -8.53
N SER A 134 -4.36 -4.23 -7.59
CA SER A 134 -5.65 -3.59 -7.30
C SER A 134 -6.02 -3.58 -5.82
N VAL A 135 -6.85 -2.60 -5.46
CA VAL A 135 -7.56 -2.51 -4.19
C VAL A 135 -9.05 -2.32 -4.48
N VAL A 136 -9.87 -3.29 -4.07
CA VAL A 136 -11.33 -3.25 -4.24
C VAL A 136 -11.98 -3.03 -2.89
N LEU A 137 -12.69 -1.91 -2.71
CA LEU A 137 -13.28 -1.54 -1.43
C LEU A 137 -14.71 -2.07 -1.28
N LYS A 138 -14.92 -2.97 -0.30
CA LYS A 138 -16.24 -3.53 0.03
C LYS A 138 -17.01 -2.73 1.08
N GLU A 139 -16.37 -2.32 2.16
CA GLU A 139 -16.99 -1.51 3.23
C GLU A 139 -15.94 -0.56 3.84
N GLY A 140 -16.33 0.68 4.13
CA GLY A 140 -15.51 1.64 4.85
C GLY A 140 -14.84 2.66 3.92
N LYS A 141 -13.58 3.01 4.22
CA LYS A 141 -12.76 3.92 3.41
C LYS A 141 -11.33 3.40 3.34
N VAL A 142 -10.68 3.62 2.20
CA VAL A 142 -9.27 3.27 1.97
C VAL A 142 -8.56 4.52 1.49
N LYS A 143 -7.42 4.82 2.10
CA LYS A 143 -6.44 5.77 1.56
C LYS A 143 -5.33 4.97 0.89
N ILE A 144 -5.04 5.27 -0.38
CA ILE A 144 -3.95 4.68 -1.13
C ILE A 144 -2.93 5.78 -1.43
N GLU A 145 -1.66 5.46 -1.29
CA GLU A 145 -0.56 6.36 -1.59
C GLU A 145 0.44 5.66 -2.52
N GLN A 146 0.63 6.20 -3.73
CA GLN A 146 1.56 5.69 -4.73
C GLN A 146 2.39 6.88 -5.26
N LYS A 147 3.73 6.79 -5.16
CA LYS A 147 4.66 7.82 -5.68
C LYS A 147 4.28 9.26 -5.24
N GLY A 148 3.79 9.43 -4.01
CA GLY A 148 3.36 10.71 -3.44
C GLY A 148 1.95 11.17 -3.82
N LYS A 149 1.28 10.51 -4.78
CA LYS A 149 -0.13 10.73 -5.10
C LYS A 149 -1.02 9.98 -4.10
N ILE A 150 -2.05 10.66 -3.61
CA ILE A 150 -3.03 10.12 -2.65
C ILE A 150 -4.37 9.96 -3.34
N THR A 151 -4.95 8.78 -3.22
CA THR A 151 -6.30 8.45 -3.71
C THR A 151 -7.13 7.87 -2.58
N TYR A 152 -8.38 8.32 -2.47
CA TYR A 152 -9.33 7.79 -1.49
C TYR A 152 -10.38 6.98 -2.21
N LEU A 153 -10.58 5.75 -1.76
CA LEU A 153 -11.69 4.92 -2.21
C LEU A 153 -12.87 5.04 -1.25
N LEU A 154 -14.05 5.12 -1.84
CA LEU A 154 -15.34 4.93 -1.20
C LEU A 154 -15.88 3.53 -1.49
N GLN A 155 -16.93 3.16 -0.74
CA GLN A 155 -17.56 1.86 -0.89
C GLN A 155 -17.95 1.56 -2.34
N GLY A 156 -17.54 0.39 -2.84
CA GLY A 156 -17.79 -0.05 -4.21
C GLY A 156 -16.82 0.54 -5.26
N GLU A 157 -15.83 1.34 -4.85
CA GLU A 157 -14.79 1.85 -5.73
C GLU A 157 -13.58 0.92 -5.78
N THR A 158 -12.88 0.98 -6.90
CA THR A 158 -11.68 0.18 -7.16
C THR A 158 -10.54 1.08 -7.59
N TRP A 159 -9.36 0.80 -7.04
CA TRP A 159 -8.11 1.35 -7.49
C TRP A 159 -7.32 0.28 -8.22
N VAL A 160 -6.74 0.63 -9.36
CA VAL A 160 -5.88 -0.25 -10.15
C VAL A 160 -4.58 0.49 -10.47
N ASN A 161 -3.47 -0.23 -10.40
CA ASN A 161 -2.17 0.20 -10.84
C ASN A 161 -1.68 -0.83 -11.86
N ASP A 162 -1.72 -0.43 -13.11
CA ASP A 162 -1.45 -1.31 -14.23
C ASP A 162 0.04 -1.67 -14.35
N ILE A 163 0.36 -2.59 -15.26
CA ILE A 163 1.74 -3.04 -15.52
C ILE A 163 2.67 -1.86 -15.89
N SER A 164 2.15 -0.78 -16.50
CA SER A 164 2.92 0.42 -16.84
C SER A 164 3.20 1.32 -15.63
N GLY A 165 2.55 1.04 -14.49
CA GLY A 165 2.63 1.83 -13.28
C GLY A 165 1.66 3.02 -13.27
N MET A 166 0.68 3.04 -14.19
CA MET A 166 -0.36 4.06 -14.28
C MET A 166 -1.54 3.68 -13.39
N GLU A 167 -2.05 4.70 -12.70
CA GLU A 167 -3.13 4.56 -11.75
C GLU A 167 -4.49 4.84 -12.40
N HIS A 168 -5.43 3.92 -12.21
CA HIS A 168 -6.84 4.04 -12.59
C HIS A 168 -7.72 3.99 -11.34
N HIS A 169 -8.72 4.88 -11.29
CA HIS A 169 -9.72 4.93 -10.21
C HIS A 169 -11.11 4.77 -10.80
N TYR A 170 -11.72 3.63 -10.51
CA TYR A 170 -13.07 3.28 -10.95
C TYR A 170 -14.07 3.62 -9.85
N TYR A 171 -15.11 4.35 -10.24
CA TYR A 171 -16.14 4.81 -9.33
C TYR A 171 -17.22 3.75 -9.14
N SER A 172 -17.85 3.75 -7.97
CA SER A 172 -19.05 2.95 -7.75
C SER A 172 -20.16 3.40 -8.71
N PRO A 173 -20.97 2.49 -9.29
CA PRO A 173 -22.16 2.85 -10.07
C PRO A 173 -23.11 3.83 -9.37
N SER A 174 -23.10 3.87 -8.03
CA SER A 174 -23.90 4.79 -7.21
C SER A 174 -23.32 6.20 -7.10
N LYS A 175 -22.06 6.41 -7.51
CA LYS A 175 -21.38 7.70 -7.41
C LYS A 175 -21.99 8.69 -8.39
N VAL A 176 -22.45 9.83 -7.88
CA VAL A 176 -22.90 10.95 -8.71
C VAL A 176 -21.70 11.62 -9.38
N LYS A 177 -21.76 11.75 -10.71
CA LYS A 177 -20.79 12.49 -11.53
C LYS A 177 -21.53 13.32 -12.59
N THR A 178 -20.82 14.33 -13.10
CA THR A 178 -21.27 15.13 -14.25
C THR A 178 -20.52 14.70 -15.49
N PHE A 179 -21.26 14.44 -16.56
CA PHE A 179 -20.73 14.19 -17.90
C PHE A 179 -21.21 15.29 -18.83
N ALA A 180 -20.35 15.73 -19.74
CA ALA A 180 -20.69 16.72 -20.75
C ALA A 180 -20.36 16.14 -22.13
N PHE A 181 -21.35 16.19 -23.01
CA PHE A 181 -21.29 15.63 -24.34
C PHE A 181 -21.59 16.72 -25.37
N ASP A 182 -20.79 16.76 -26.43
CA ASP A 182 -20.84 17.75 -27.50
C ASP A 182 -20.88 17.03 -28.86
N GLY A 183 -21.94 16.25 -29.08
CA GLY A 183 -22.16 15.52 -30.33
C GLY A 183 -21.30 14.27 -30.50
N GLN A 184 -20.91 13.60 -29.40
CA GLN A 184 -20.25 12.29 -29.48
C GLN A 184 -21.18 11.19 -29.99
N ASP A 185 -20.59 10.15 -30.59
CA ASP A 185 -21.30 8.93 -30.94
C ASP A 185 -21.76 8.20 -29.66
N TYR A 186 -22.93 7.56 -29.69
CA TYR A 186 -23.45 6.81 -28.55
C TYR A 186 -22.46 5.76 -28.05
N GLU A 187 -21.70 5.13 -28.95
CA GLU A 187 -20.66 4.18 -28.57
C GLU A 187 -19.53 4.79 -27.74
N GLU A 188 -19.17 6.05 -27.99
CA GLU A 188 -18.15 6.77 -27.24
C GLU A 188 -18.68 7.17 -25.86
N VAL A 189 -19.94 7.60 -25.79
CA VAL A 189 -20.63 7.89 -24.53
C VAL A 189 -20.70 6.65 -23.65
N ILE A 190 -21.13 5.51 -24.21
CA ILE A 190 -21.20 4.25 -23.48
C ILE A 190 -19.82 3.82 -23.03
N ARG A 191 -18.80 3.87 -23.89
CA ARG A 191 -17.41 3.53 -23.53
C ARG A 191 -16.89 4.37 -22.36
N LEU A 192 -17.15 5.68 -22.36
CA LEU A 192 -16.76 6.55 -21.25
C LEU A 192 -17.41 6.14 -19.92
N LEU A 193 -18.68 5.73 -19.96
CA LEU A 193 -19.39 5.23 -18.77
C LEU A 193 -18.83 3.88 -18.31
N GLU A 194 -18.58 2.96 -19.24
CA GLU A 194 -17.92 1.67 -18.97
C GLU A 194 -16.55 1.87 -18.32
N GLU A 195 -15.72 2.76 -18.86
CA GLU A 195 -14.40 3.11 -18.32
C GLU A 195 -14.49 3.79 -16.96
N THR A 196 -15.46 4.70 -16.76
CA THR A 196 -15.58 5.45 -15.50
C THR A 196 -16.01 4.58 -14.32
N TYR A 197 -16.90 3.62 -14.56
CA TYR A 197 -17.52 2.80 -13.53
C TYR A 197 -17.06 1.34 -13.55
N HIS A 198 -16.22 0.95 -14.49
CA HIS A 198 -15.74 -0.41 -14.73
C HIS A 198 -16.88 -1.43 -14.89
N VAL A 199 -17.82 -1.10 -15.77
CA VAL A 199 -18.99 -1.91 -16.12
C VAL A 199 -18.97 -2.27 -17.59
N GLN A 200 -19.79 -3.24 -17.98
CA GLN A 200 -20.09 -3.56 -19.38
C GLN A 200 -21.53 -3.18 -19.69
N ILE A 201 -21.76 -2.49 -20.81
CA ILE A 201 -23.07 -2.01 -21.25
C ILE A 201 -23.31 -2.49 -22.68
N GLN A 202 -24.25 -3.43 -22.82
CA GLN A 202 -24.67 -3.96 -24.11
C GLN A 202 -25.91 -3.20 -24.60
N TYR A 203 -25.94 -2.86 -25.89
CA TYR A 203 -27.05 -2.15 -26.54
C TYR A 203 -27.13 -2.51 -28.04
N PRO A 204 -28.27 -2.28 -28.71
CA PRO A 204 -28.43 -2.64 -30.12
C PRO A 204 -27.52 -1.81 -31.06
N ASP A 205 -26.87 -2.48 -32.00
CA ASP A 205 -25.84 -1.89 -32.88
C ASP A 205 -26.31 -0.71 -33.72
N GLN A 206 -27.60 -0.66 -34.07
CA GLN A 206 -28.19 0.43 -34.85
C GLN A 206 -28.05 1.81 -34.17
N TYR A 207 -27.82 1.85 -32.85
CA TYR A 207 -27.67 3.09 -32.10
C TYR A 207 -26.23 3.59 -32.00
N ARG A 208 -25.21 2.79 -32.37
CA ARG A 208 -23.78 3.12 -32.17
C ARG A 208 -23.38 4.52 -32.65
N LYS A 209 -23.91 4.94 -33.81
CA LYS A 209 -23.59 6.22 -34.47
C LYS A 209 -24.59 7.35 -34.19
N GLN A 210 -25.55 7.13 -33.29
CA GLN A 210 -26.46 8.19 -32.89
C GLN A 210 -25.74 9.21 -32.02
N LYS A 211 -26.10 10.49 -32.16
CA LYS A 211 -25.41 11.57 -31.48
C LYS A 211 -26.02 11.88 -30.13
N ILE A 212 -25.16 12.12 -29.14
CA ILE A 212 -25.53 12.58 -27.80
C ILE A 212 -24.91 13.94 -27.54
N GLN A 213 -25.74 14.85 -27.01
CA GLN A 213 -25.33 16.20 -26.63
C GLN A 213 -26.00 16.58 -25.31
N GLY A 214 -25.34 17.44 -24.54
CA GLY A 214 -25.83 17.97 -23.27
C GLY A 214 -24.96 17.59 -22.09
N SER A 215 -25.32 18.11 -20.93
CA SER A 215 -24.64 17.81 -19.67
C SER A 215 -25.59 17.12 -18.70
N PHE A 216 -25.14 15.98 -18.16
CA PHE A 216 -25.94 15.11 -17.32
C PHE A 216 -25.22 14.89 -15.99
N THR A 217 -25.91 15.17 -14.90
CA THR A 217 -25.42 14.90 -13.54
C THR A 217 -26.28 13.83 -12.90
N GLY A 218 -25.65 12.76 -12.44
CA GLY A 218 -26.33 11.64 -11.81
C GLY A 218 -25.39 10.48 -11.53
N ASN A 219 -25.90 9.45 -10.89
CA ASN A 219 -25.24 8.16 -10.82
C ASN A 219 -25.31 7.41 -12.17
N LEU A 220 -24.63 6.27 -12.29
CA LEU A 220 -24.58 5.51 -13.56
C LEU A 220 -25.99 5.18 -14.09
N LYS A 221 -26.89 4.73 -13.21
CA LYS A 221 -28.25 4.33 -13.61
C LYS A 221 -29.06 5.52 -14.16
N GLU A 222 -28.95 6.67 -13.51
CA GLU A 222 -29.60 7.91 -13.94
C GLU A 222 -29.05 8.40 -15.28
N VAL A 223 -27.71 8.46 -15.41
CA VAL A 223 -27.07 8.94 -16.64
C VAL A 223 -27.38 8.02 -17.82
N ILE A 224 -27.30 6.68 -17.63
CA ILE A 224 -27.72 5.71 -18.66
C ILE A 224 -29.18 5.95 -19.05
N ALA A 225 -30.09 6.06 -18.09
CA ALA A 225 -31.50 6.28 -18.39
C ALA A 225 -31.73 7.55 -19.22
N ILE A 226 -31.01 8.63 -18.93
CA ILE A 226 -31.11 9.89 -19.66
C ILE A 226 -30.55 9.76 -21.09
N VAL A 227 -29.34 9.21 -21.26
CA VAL A 227 -28.72 9.10 -22.60
C VAL A 227 -29.41 8.06 -23.49
N SER A 228 -30.07 7.07 -22.88
CA SER A 228 -30.84 6.03 -23.57
C SER A 228 -32.28 6.46 -23.92
N TYR A 229 -32.81 7.49 -23.25
CA TYR A 229 -34.21 7.93 -23.41
C TYR A 229 -34.60 8.29 -24.85
N PRO A 230 -33.80 9.04 -25.64
CA PRO A 230 -34.15 9.39 -27.03
C PRO A 230 -34.33 8.18 -27.95
N PHE A 231 -33.76 7.03 -27.57
CA PHE A 231 -33.81 5.78 -28.34
C PHE A 231 -34.83 4.77 -27.79
N ASN A 232 -35.61 5.17 -26.77
CA ASN A 232 -36.53 4.31 -26.04
C ASN A 232 -35.87 3.02 -25.50
N LEU A 233 -34.57 3.09 -25.19
CA LEU A 233 -33.81 1.98 -24.63
C LEU A 233 -33.95 1.95 -23.10
N LYS A 234 -34.21 0.77 -22.54
CA LYS A 234 -34.34 0.54 -21.10
C LYS A 234 -33.43 -0.60 -20.64
N ALA A 235 -32.94 -0.51 -19.41
CA ALA A 235 -32.18 -1.59 -18.80
C ALA A 235 -33.12 -2.75 -18.41
N VAL A 236 -32.90 -3.94 -18.97
CA VAL A 236 -33.79 -5.11 -18.79
C VAL A 236 -33.14 -6.22 -17.96
N ASN A 237 -31.82 -6.39 -18.06
CA ASN A 237 -31.03 -7.32 -17.27
C ASN A 237 -29.77 -6.59 -16.79
N SER A 238 -29.83 -6.01 -15.60
CA SER A 238 -28.72 -5.25 -15.03
C SER A 238 -28.31 -5.86 -13.70
N ASN A 239 -27.04 -6.23 -13.59
CA ASN A 239 -26.32 -6.28 -12.33
C ASN A 239 -25.30 -5.13 -12.32
N ASP A 240 -24.67 -4.87 -11.18
CA ASP A 240 -23.78 -3.70 -11.01
C ASP A 240 -22.56 -3.69 -11.96
N GLN A 241 -22.24 -4.81 -12.64
CA GLN A 241 -21.12 -4.92 -13.57
C GLN A 241 -21.51 -5.15 -15.03
N HIS A 242 -22.74 -5.60 -15.31
CA HIS A 242 -23.22 -5.90 -16.66
C HIS A 242 -24.64 -5.36 -16.82
N ILE A 243 -24.83 -4.48 -17.80
CA ILE A 243 -26.07 -3.78 -18.08
C ILE A 243 -26.49 -4.08 -19.52
N ILE A 244 -27.72 -4.55 -19.72
CA ILE A 244 -28.27 -4.79 -21.05
C ILE A 244 -29.42 -3.81 -21.32
N LEU A 245 -29.26 -3.00 -22.37
CA LEU A 245 -30.24 -2.05 -22.87
C LEU A 245 -31.03 -2.65 -24.04
N LYS A 246 -32.36 -2.58 -23.99
CA LYS A 246 -33.27 -3.02 -25.05
C LYS A 246 -34.44 -2.07 -25.23
#